data_AF-A0A969KL09-F1
#
_entry.id   AF-A0A969KL09-F1
#
_cell.length_a   1.000
_cell.length_b   1.000
_cell.length_c   1.000
_cell.angle_alpha   90.00
_cell.angle_beta   90.00
_cell.angle_gamma   90.00
#
_symmetry.space_group_name_H-M   'P 1'
#
loop_
_entity.id
_entity.type
_entity.pdbx_description
1 polymer ?
#
loop_
_entity_poly.entity_id
_entity_poly.type
_entity_poly.pdbx_seq_one_letter_code
_entity_poly.pdbx_strand_id
1 'polypeptide(L)'
;MTIDQLTTEFETFQGELKSFLLRMTASAQDAEDIVQEAYLKAYAKFDTFRGESSLKTWVFGIASNLAKDLLRAKKRWPETVTDICREEALSNPPIFSRSNADSANVTSGEF
;
A
#
# COMPACT_ATOMS: atom_id res chain seq x y z
N MET A 1 19.99 -10.61 -20.97
CA MET A 1 18.86 -9.72 -20.62
C MET A 1 19.48 -8.56 -19.86
N THR A 2 19.32 -7.30 -20.28
CA THR A 2 19.88 -6.14 -19.58
C THR A 2 18.89 -5.61 -18.54
N ILE A 3 19.37 -4.85 -17.55
CA ILE A 3 18.52 -4.22 -16.52
C ILE A 3 17.48 -3.28 -17.15
N ASP A 4 17.85 -2.59 -18.24
CA ASP A 4 16.93 -1.72 -18.95
C ASP A 4 15.73 -2.49 -19.53
N GLN A 5 15.95 -3.74 -19.97
CA GLN A 5 14.90 -4.62 -20.45
C GLN A 5 13.90 -5.00 -19.35
N LEU A 6 14.39 -5.27 -18.12
CA LEU A 6 13.52 -5.50 -16.96
C LEU A 6 12.59 -4.31 -16.73
N THR A 7 13.12 -3.10 -16.80
CA THR A 7 12.37 -1.86 -16.54
C THR A 7 11.24 -1.69 -17.57
N THR A 8 11.57 -1.76 -18.86
CA THR A 8 10.58 -1.60 -19.94
C THR A 8 9.49 -2.68 -19.91
N GLU A 9 9.89 -3.94 -19.68
CA GLU A 9 8.93 -5.03 -19.65
C GLU A 9 8.03 -4.95 -18.40
N PHE A 10 8.59 -4.58 -17.25
CA PHE A 10 7.84 -4.36 -16.02
C PHE A 10 6.80 -3.24 -16.17
N GLU A 11 7.17 -2.10 -16.76
CA GLU A 11 6.25 -0.99 -17.01
C GLU A 11 5.03 -1.40 -17.85
N THR A 12 5.20 -2.38 -18.74
CA THR A 12 4.13 -2.88 -19.60
C THR A 12 3.08 -3.66 -18.81
N PHE A 13 3.48 -4.50 -17.84
CA PHE A 13 2.56 -5.35 -17.08
C PHE A 13 2.27 -4.86 -15.66
N GLN A 14 2.89 -3.77 -15.19
CA GLN A 14 2.69 -3.25 -13.83
C GLN A 14 1.22 -2.97 -13.49
N GLY A 15 0.44 -2.49 -14.47
CA GLY A 15 -1.00 -2.21 -14.28
C GLY A 15 -1.82 -3.49 -14.07
N GLU A 16 -1.50 -4.55 -14.80
CA GLU A 16 -2.09 -5.87 -14.61
C GLU A 16 -1.68 -6.47 -13.27
N LEU A 17 -0.41 -6.29 -12.87
CA LEU A 17 0.12 -6.74 -11.59
C LEU A 17 -0.60 -6.05 -10.42
N LYS A 18 -0.75 -4.72 -10.49
CA LYS A 18 -1.50 -3.95 -9.50
C LYS A 18 -2.96 -4.42 -9.39
N SER A 19 -3.62 -4.64 -10.53
CA SER A 19 -5.01 -5.15 -10.56
C SER A 19 -5.14 -6.54 -9.95
N PHE A 20 -4.18 -7.42 -10.22
CA PHE A 20 -4.10 -8.75 -9.64
C PHE A 20 -3.91 -8.70 -8.12
N LEU A 21 -2.99 -7.86 -7.64
CA LEU A 21 -2.69 -7.67 -6.22
C LEU A 21 -3.83 -7.00 -5.46
N LEU A 22 -4.55 -6.06 -6.09
CA LEU A 22 -5.72 -5.43 -5.51
C LEU A 22 -6.80 -6.46 -5.18
N ARG A 23 -7.03 -7.43 -6.07
CA ARG A 23 -7.99 -8.53 -5.83
C ARG A 23 -7.53 -9.49 -4.73
N MET A 24 -6.22 -9.61 -4.49
CA MET A 24 -5.68 -10.46 -3.43
C MET A 24 -5.69 -9.79 -2.05
N THR A 25 -5.33 -8.50 -1.99
CA THR A 25 -5.13 -7.76 -0.73
C THR A 25 -6.35 -6.97 -0.28
N ALA A 26 -7.28 -6.68 -1.20
CA ALA A 26 -8.41 -5.78 -0.98
C ALA A 26 -8.03 -4.37 -0.46
N SER A 27 -6.77 -3.97 -0.63
CA SER A 27 -6.23 -2.66 -0.22
C SER A 27 -5.40 -2.07 -1.37
N ALA A 28 -5.72 -0.84 -1.76
CA ALA A 28 -4.98 -0.15 -2.81
C ALA A 28 -3.54 0.17 -2.37
N GLN A 29 -3.36 0.51 -1.09
CA GLN A 29 -2.06 0.81 -0.51
C GLN A 29 -1.17 -0.44 -0.49
N ASP A 30 -1.66 -1.55 0.06
CA ASP A 30 -0.88 -2.80 0.11
C ASP A 30 -0.50 -3.28 -1.30
N ALA A 31 -1.42 -3.15 -2.26
CA ALA A 31 -1.17 -3.55 -3.63
C ALA A 31 -0.03 -2.73 -4.25
N GLU A 32 0.00 -1.42 -4.00
CA GLU A 32 1.06 -0.53 -4.50
C GLU A 32 2.41 -0.83 -3.85
N ASP A 33 2.41 -1.04 -2.54
CA ASP A 33 3.62 -1.40 -1.79
C ASP A 33 4.20 -2.74 -2.30
N ILE A 34 3.35 -3.74 -2.53
CA ILE A 34 3.78 -5.04 -3.08
C ILE A 34 4.30 -4.90 -4.51
N VAL A 35 3.71 -4.06 -5.37
CA VAL A 35 4.22 -3.83 -6.73
C VAL A 35 5.65 -3.30 -6.66
N GLN A 36 5.90 -2.31 -5.81
CA GLN A 36 7.22 -1.73 -5.63
C GLN A 36 8.22 -2.76 -5.07
N GLU A 37 7.84 -3.51 -4.04
CA GLU A 37 8.72 -4.52 -3.46
C GLU A 37 8.99 -5.70 -4.43
N ALA A 38 8.00 -6.07 -5.25
CA ALA A 38 8.16 -7.07 -6.30
C ALA A 38 9.18 -6.62 -7.33
N TYR A 39 9.15 -5.35 -7.75
CA TYR A 39 10.14 -4.77 -8.65
C TYR A 39 11.55 -4.82 -8.05
N LEU A 40 11.72 -4.36 -6.80
CA LEU A 40 13.02 -4.38 -6.11
C LEU A 40 13.57 -5.80 -5.95
N LYS A 41 12.72 -6.77 -5.61
CA LYS A 41 13.12 -8.19 -5.51
C LYS A 41 13.44 -8.80 -6.87
N ALA A 42 12.72 -8.43 -7.92
CA ALA A 42 13.01 -8.85 -9.27
C ALA A 42 14.36 -8.29 -9.74
N TYR A 43 14.62 -7.00 -9.48
CA TYR A 43 15.89 -6.35 -9.77
C TYR A 43 17.07 -7.04 -9.06
N ALA A 44 16.94 -7.27 -7.74
CA ALA A 44 17.99 -7.92 -6.96
C ALA A 44 18.26 -9.38 -7.35
N LYS A 45 17.28 -10.06 -7.96
CA LYS A 45 17.38 -11.47 -8.38
C LYS A 45 17.49 -11.63 -9.90
N PHE A 46 17.64 -10.54 -10.64
CA PHE A 46 17.60 -10.56 -12.10
C PHE A 46 18.69 -11.46 -12.68
N ASP A 47 19.88 -11.48 -12.08
CA ASP A 47 21.00 -12.34 -12.47
C ASP A 47 20.68 -13.84 -12.34
N THR A 48 19.69 -14.21 -11.53
CA THR A 48 19.26 -15.60 -11.32
C THR A 48 18.17 -16.04 -12.28
N PHE A 49 17.62 -15.11 -13.08
CA PHE A 49 16.54 -15.40 -14.02
C PHE A 49 17.08 -16.20 -15.21
N ARG A 50 16.70 -17.49 -15.28
CA ARG A 50 17.16 -18.43 -16.32
C ARG A 50 16.41 -18.34 -17.65
N GLY A 51 15.33 -17.55 -17.72
CA GLY A 51 14.50 -17.42 -18.92
C GLY A 51 13.63 -18.65 -19.23
N GLU A 52 13.48 -19.58 -18.29
CA GLU A 52 12.61 -20.77 -18.43
C GLU A 52 11.11 -20.41 -18.43
N SER A 53 10.76 -19.21 -17.94
CA SER A 53 9.42 -18.65 -17.96
C SER A 53 9.46 -17.21 -18.49
N SER A 54 8.31 -16.64 -18.86
CA SER A 54 8.25 -15.20 -19.14
C SER A 54 8.62 -14.37 -17.90
N LEU A 55 9.19 -13.18 -18.09
CA LEU A 55 9.52 -12.28 -17.00
C LEU A 55 8.25 -11.92 -16.20
N LYS A 56 7.14 -11.69 -16.92
CA LYS A 56 5.82 -11.47 -16.33
C LYS A 56 5.44 -12.60 -15.36
N THR A 57 5.52 -13.86 -15.79
CA THR A 57 5.20 -15.02 -14.94
C THR A 57 6.10 -15.06 -13.70
N TRP A 58 7.39 -14.78 -13.86
CA TRP A 58 8.36 -14.80 -12.77
C TRP A 58 8.07 -13.72 -11.73
N VAL A 59 7.82 -12.48 -12.17
CA VAL A 59 7.48 -11.35 -11.29
C VAL A 59 6.14 -11.56 -10.60
N PHE A 60 5.13 -12.09 -11.30
CA PHE A 60 3.83 -12.43 -10.69
C PHE A 60 4.00 -13.50 -9.59
N GLY A 61 4.93 -14.43 -9.74
CA GLY A 61 5.29 -15.40 -8.71
C GLY A 61 5.87 -14.73 -7.45
N ILE A 62 6.82 -13.80 -7.64
CA ILE A 62 7.41 -13.02 -6.54
C ILE A 62 6.32 -12.21 -5.82
N ALA A 63 5.51 -11.46 -6.56
CA ALA A 63 4.44 -10.64 -6.03
C ALA A 63 3.35 -11.47 -5.31
N SER A 64 3.01 -12.65 -5.83
CA SER A 64 2.07 -13.58 -5.20
C SER A 64 2.57 -14.07 -3.84
N ASN A 65 3.88 -14.32 -3.71
CA ASN A 65 4.47 -14.72 -2.44
C ASN A 65 4.47 -13.57 -1.44
N LEU A 66 4.83 -12.36 -1.88
CA LEU A 66 4.73 -11.14 -1.06
C LEU A 66 3.31 -10.91 -0.53
N ALA A 67 2.31 -10.99 -1.41
CA ALA A 67 0.91 -10.83 -1.02
C ALA A 67 0.46 -11.89 0.00
N LYS A 68 0.84 -13.16 -0.21
CA LYS A 68 0.53 -14.24 0.75
C LYS A 68 1.20 -14.00 2.10
N ASP A 69 2.43 -13.54 2.12
CA ASP A 69 3.16 -13.27 3.35
C ASP A 69 2.56 -12.08 4.11
N LEU A 70 2.16 -11.01 3.40
CA LEU A 70 1.41 -9.89 3.97
C LEU A 70 0.08 -10.35 4.57
N LEU A 71 -0.71 -11.13 3.83
CA LEU A 71 -2.00 -11.64 4.32
C LEU A 71 -1.83 -12.57 5.53
N ARG A 72 -0.77 -13.38 5.55
CA ARG A 72 -0.41 -14.23 6.70
C ARG A 72 -0.02 -13.40 7.92
N ALA A 73 0.71 -12.31 7.72
CA ALA A 73 1.09 -11.38 8.78
C ALA A 73 -0.14 -10.67 9.36
N LYS A 74 -1.02 -10.13 8.50
CA LYS A 74 -2.31 -9.52 8.92
C LYS A 74 -3.21 -10.48 9.67
N LYS A 75 -3.25 -11.76 9.27
CA LYS A 75 -3.99 -12.79 10.01
C LYS A 75 -3.36 -13.12 11.37
N ARG A 76 -2.03 -13.05 11.48
CA ARG A 76 -1.29 -13.34 12.71
C ARG A 76 -1.42 -12.20 13.73
N TRP A 77 -1.40 -10.96 13.25
CA TRP A 77 -1.52 -9.75 14.05
C TRP A 77 -2.71 -8.94 13.52
N PRO A 78 -3.94 -9.27 13.94
CA PRO A 78 -5.09 -8.41 13.66
C PRO A 78 -4.80 -7.00 14.23
N GLU A 79 -5.35 -5.97 13.58
CA GLU A 79 -5.16 -4.57 13.98
C GLU A 79 -5.27 -4.41 15.49
N THR A 80 -4.26 -3.78 16.08
CA THR A 80 -4.24 -3.56 17.52
C THR A 80 -5.22 -2.44 17.83
N VAL A 81 -5.76 -2.40 19.05
CA VAL A 81 -6.61 -1.29 19.52
C VAL A 81 -5.97 0.08 19.25
N THR A 82 -4.63 0.20 19.30
CA THR A 82 -3.88 1.40 18.91
C THR A 82 -4.03 1.80 17.44
N ASP A 83 -4.08 0.83 16.52
CA ASP A 83 -4.23 1.09 15.08
C ASP A 83 -5.64 1.60 14.78
N ILE A 84 -6.65 0.93 15.36
CA ILE A 84 -8.06 1.31 15.27
C ILE A 84 -8.28 2.72 15.84
N CYS A 85 -7.78 2.99 17.05
CA CYS A 85 -7.93 4.31 17.67
C CYS A 85 -7.19 5.42 16.91
N ARG A 86 -6.06 5.10 16.26
CA ARG A 86 -5.32 6.06 15.44
C ARG A 86 -6.12 6.44 14.19
N GLU A 87 -6.71 5.47 13.52
CA GLU A 87 -7.49 5.68 12.30
C GLU A 87 -8.77 6.48 12.58
N GLU A 88 -9.47 6.16 13.68
CA GLU A 88 -10.60 6.93 14.21
C GLU A 88 -10.21 8.38 14.54
N ALA A 89 -9.07 8.61 15.19
CA ALA A 89 -8.61 9.96 15.53
C ALA A 89 -8.24 10.81 14.30
N LEU A 90 -7.80 10.17 13.21
CA LEU A 90 -7.54 10.83 11.93
C LEU A 90 -8.82 11.14 11.16
N SER A 91 -9.83 10.26 11.27
CA SER A 91 -11.14 10.39 10.59
C SER A 91 -12.05 11.40 11.29
N ASN A 92 -12.05 11.42 12.63
CA ASN A 92 -12.82 12.35 13.44
C ASN A 92 -11.88 13.25 14.25
N PRO A 93 -11.57 14.46 13.76
CA PRO A 93 -10.68 15.36 14.47
C PRO A 93 -11.24 15.66 15.87
N PRO A 94 -10.38 15.87 16.88
CA PRO A 94 -10.80 16.00 18.26
C PRO A 94 -11.85 17.11 18.39
N ILE A 95 -12.95 16.79 19.09
CA ILE A 95 -14.08 17.68 19.39
C ILE A 95 -13.60 19.04 19.91
N PHE A 96 -12.46 19.06 20.62
CA PHE A 96 -11.88 20.27 21.21
C PHE A 96 -11.44 21.34 20.20
N SER A 97 -11.21 20.98 18.93
CA SER A 97 -10.86 21.93 17.87
C SER A 97 -12.04 22.79 17.39
N ARG A 98 -13.29 22.45 17.74
CA ARG A 98 -14.49 23.24 17.40
C ARG A 98 -14.77 24.40 18.36
N SER A 99 -14.09 24.44 19.51
CA SER A 99 -14.47 25.34 20.62
C SER A 99 -13.98 26.79 20.51
N ASN A 100 -13.12 27.13 19.53
CA ASN A 100 -12.59 28.50 19.37
C ASN A 100 -13.33 29.36 18.32
N ALA A 101 -14.36 28.84 17.66
CA ALA A 101 -15.14 29.62 16.67
C ALA A 101 -16.39 30.31 17.27
N ASP A 102 -16.93 29.79 18.38
CA ASP A 102 -18.21 30.25 18.95
C ASP A 102 -18.05 31.29 20.07
N SER A 103 -16.83 31.60 20.52
CA SER A 103 -16.58 32.59 21.58
C SER A 103 -16.50 34.05 21.09
N ALA A 104 -16.66 34.30 19.78
CA ALA A 104 -16.42 35.62 19.18
C ALA A 104 -17.66 36.52 19.06
N ASN A 105 -18.83 36.16 19.62
CA ASN A 105 -20.05 36.98 19.42
C ASN A 105 -20.90 37.28 20.68
N VAL A 106 -20.31 37.25 21.89
CA VAL A 106 -21.04 37.56 23.14
C VAL A 106 -20.50 38.83 23.82
N THR A 107 -20.02 39.81 23.07
CA THR A 107 -19.64 41.10 23.66
C THR A 107 -20.00 42.24 22.72
N SER A 108 -21.28 42.60 22.70
CA SER A 108 -21.74 43.91 22.23
C SER A 108 -22.95 44.34 23.06
N GLY A 109 -22.68 45.18 24.06
CA GLY A 109 -23.57 46.27 24.48
C GLY A 109 -24.66 45.98 25.50
N GLU A 110 -24.28 45.85 26.78
CA GLU A 110 -25.11 46.39 27.87
C GLU A 110 -24.43 47.65 28.41
N PHE A 111 -25.06 48.81 28.19
CA PHE A 111 -25.21 49.94 29.12
C PHE A 111 -26.34 50.84 28.62
#